data_AF-A0A1F6QVV7-F1
#
_entry.id   AF-A0A1F6QVV7-F1
#
_cell.length_a   1.000
_cell.length_b   1.000
_cell.length_c   1.000
_cell.angle_alpha   90.00
_cell.angle_beta   90.00
_cell.angle_gamma   90.00
#
_symmetry.space_group_name_H-M   'P 1'
#
loop_
_entity.id
_entity.type
_entity.pdbx_description
1 polymer ?
#
loop_
_entity_poly.entity_id
_entity_poly.type
_entity_poly.pdbx_seq_one_letter_code
_entity_poly.pdbx_strand_id
1 'polypeptide(L)'
;MSIDKEVNFKDLAMIFAALLSDGSIQKNRIASFTNKDIELIKAFKNSYKSFFHLSEDKFKGNWNKSEFENKIMTIKIHSKEIVNFLLNFSKFKHNPTRNKGIKIYPVAHIPEMIFNGNKKLKYVFLKMYASCDGCIEVSIRYPRSAKKYDVIGNVVFACENPTLNLDLFNLLKSLAYTPIRDVKRVRLTRIKDIIKFENECGFIEGCKIFKSGHGAHFYNEEKNKILKLLVYLLKAGIPKNLSKVFRSHDNKNQIKKYLIFLLDEIKKGEKLPKIKFKQGKTTLNIEEKKWILSKKLFRKNIKSNKKYILPATKILKHFKKKFKKNIDVTTIYWYWTRFRK
;
A
#
# COMPACT_ATOMS: atom_id res chain seq x y z
N MET A 1 -20.65 -1.18 -32.36
CA MET A 1 -20.58 0.03 -31.51
C MET A 1 -19.95 1.18 -32.30
N SER A 2 -20.69 2.23 -32.64
CA SER A 2 -20.10 3.49 -33.14
C SER A 2 -19.44 4.23 -31.97
N ILE A 3 -18.16 4.52 -32.11
CA ILE A 3 -17.36 5.18 -31.08
C ILE A 3 -17.42 6.70 -31.34
N ASP A 4 -18.59 7.29 -31.19
CA ASP A 4 -18.80 8.74 -31.33
C ASP A 4 -19.00 9.37 -29.96
N LYS A 5 -17.87 9.62 -29.29
CA LYS A 5 -17.63 10.54 -28.17
C LYS A 5 -16.20 10.29 -27.70
N GLU A 6 -15.52 11.35 -27.25
CA GLU A 6 -14.16 11.34 -26.73
C GLU A 6 -13.95 10.14 -25.79
N VAL A 7 -13.34 9.08 -26.32
CA VAL A 7 -13.26 7.78 -25.64
C VAL A 7 -12.48 7.97 -24.36
N ASN A 8 -13.10 7.68 -23.21
CA ASN A 8 -12.42 7.74 -21.94
C ASN A 8 -11.45 6.56 -21.79
N PHE A 9 -10.28 6.65 -22.43
CA PHE A 9 -9.24 5.63 -22.38
C PHE A 9 -8.75 5.32 -20.96
N LYS A 10 -9.03 6.19 -19.97
CA LYS A 10 -8.68 5.92 -18.56
C LYS A 10 -9.43 4.70 -18.02
N ASP A 11 -10.73 4.59 -18.30
CA ASP A 11 -11.53 3.46 -17.83
C ASP A 11 -11.03 2.17 -18.49
N LEU A 12 -10.74 2.24 -19.80
CA LEU A 12 -10.16 1.11 -20.52
C LEU A 12 -8.78 0.71 -19.98
N ALA A 13 -7.93 1.68 -19.61
CA ALA A 13 -6.64 1.41 -18.97
C ALA A 13 -6.79 0.72 -17.60
N MET A 14 -7.79 1.11 -16.79
CA MET A 14 -8.10 0.42 -15.54
C MET A 14 -8.58 -1.01 -15.78
N ILE A 15 -9.43 -1.21 -16.79
CA ILE A 15 -9.91 -2.54 -17.21
C ILE A 15 -8.73 -3.45 -17.59
N PHE A 16 -7.83 -2.98 -18.46
CA PHE A 16 -6.66 -3.73 -18.87
C PHE A 16 -5.75 -4.05 -17.68
N ALA A 17 -5.47 -3.07 -16.81
CA ALA A 17 -4.64 -3.27 -15.63
C ALA A 17 -5.21 -4.36 -14.72
N ALA A 18 -6.51 -4.33 -14.44
CA ALA A 18 -7.20 -5.29 -13.60
C ALA A 18 -7.19 -6.71 -14.21
N LEU A 19 -7.44 -6.81 -15.52
CA LEU A 19 -7.46 -8.09 -16.23
C LEU A 19 -6.05 -8.69 -16.41
N LEU A 20 -5.02 -7.86 -16.52
CA LEU A 20 -3.63 -8.33 -16.61
C LEU A 20 -3.04 -8.71 -15.24
N SER A 21 -3.65 -8.28 -14.13
CA SER A 21 -3.22 -8.61 -12.77
C SER A 21 -3.99 -9.81 -12.18
N ASP A 22 -5.22 -9.56 -11.70
CA ASP A 22 -6.07 -10.51 -10.94
C ASP A 22 -7.30 -10.97 -11.73
N GLY A 23 -7.44 -10.51 -12.97
CA GLY A 23 -8.51 -10.92 -13.86
C GLY A 23 -8.09 -11.97 -14.89
N SER A 24 -9.04 -12.38 -15.72
CA SER A 24 -8.82 -13.32 -16.82
C SER A 24 -9.95 -13.25 -17.86
N ILE A 25 -9.66 -13.65 -19.10
CA ILE A 25 -10.66 -13.77 -20.18
C ILE A 25 -10.89 -15.23 -20.56
N GLN A 26 -11.93 -15.86 -20.04
CA GLN A 26 -12.19 -17.28 -20.25
C GLN A 26 -13.01 -17.54 -21.51
N LYS A 27 -12.58 -18.55 -22.29
CA LYS A 27 -13.33 -19.11 -23.44
C LYS A 27 -13.82 -18.05 -24.45
N ASN A 28 -13.08 -16.95 -24.63
CA ASN A 28 -13.44 -15.82 -25.49
C ASN A 28 -14.85 -15.26 -25.25
N ARG A 29 -15.38 -15.40 -24.02
CA ARG A 29 -16.77 -15.02 -23.70
C ARG A 29 -16.94 -14.38 -22.33
N ILE A 30 -16.01 -14.62 -21.40
CA ILE A 30 -16.15 -14.18 -20.02
C ILE A 30 -14.93 -13.39 -19.59
N ALA A 31 -15.07 -12.08 -19.42
CA ALA A 31 -14.11 -11.30 -18.65
C ALA A 31 -14.44 -11.46 -17.16
N SER A 32 -13.44 -11.81 -16.35
CA SER A 32 -13.59 -12.01 -14.92
C SER A 32 -12.52 -11.26 -14.16
N PHE A 33 -12.89 -10.74 -12.99
CA PHE A 33 -11.96 -10.08 -12.06
C PHE A 33 -12.28 -10.55 -10.65
N THR A 34 -11.25 -11.03 -9.95
CA THR A 34 -11.40 -11.68 -8.65
C THR A 34 -10.48 -11.02 -7.64
N ASN A 35 -11.01 -10.42 -6.59
CA ASN A 35 -10.19 -9.77 -5.56
C ASN A 35 -10.86 -9.84 -4.18
N LYS A 36 -10.07 -9.69 -3.11
CA LYS A 36 -10.59 -9.61 -1.72
C LYS A 36 -10.97 -8.19 -1.31
N ASP A 37 -10.53 -7.20 -2.07
CA ASP A 37 -10.77 -5.78 -1.82
C ASP A 37 -12.01 -5.28 -2.58
N ILE A 38 -13.00 -4.79 -1.83
CA ILE A 38 -14.24 -4.28 -2.41
C ILE A 38 -14.00 -2.99 -3.21
N GLU A 39 -13.02 -2.17 -2.84
CA GLU A 39 -12.75 -0.92 -3.56
C GLU A 39 -12.15 -1.20 -4.94
N LEU A 40 -11.37 -2.28 -5.09
CA LEU A 40 -10.89 -2.73 -6.40
C LEU A 40 -12.01 -3.31 -7.26
N ILE A 41 -12.90 -4.08 -6.64
CA ILE A 41 -14.10 -4.64 -7.30
C ILE A 41 -15.00 -3.51 -7.82
N LYS A 42 -15.28 -2.50 -6.99
CA LYS A 42 -16.02 -1.30 -7.39
C LYS A 42 -15.32 -0.52 -8.50
N ALA A 43 -14.02 -0.28 -8.37
CA ALA A 43 -13.22 0.44 -9.37
C ALA A 43 -13.27 -0.26 -10.75
N PHE A 44 -13.09 -1.59 -10.77
CA PHE A 44 -13.21 -2.40 -11.98
C PHE A 44 -14.61 -2.30 -12.60
N LYS A 45 -15.66 -2.51 -11.79
CA LYS A 45 -17.05 -2.46 -12.22
C LYS A 45 -17.42 -1.10 -12.82
N ASN A 46 -17.07 -0.03 -12.12
CA ASN A 46 -17.37 1.33 -12.55
C ASN A 46 -16.66 1.68 -13.86
N SER A 47 -15.42 1.20 -14.04
CA SER A 47 -14.68 1.37 -15.30
C SER A 47 -15.40 0.67 -16.47
N TYR A 48 -15.86 -0.57 -16.29
CA TYR A 48 -16.66 -1.27 -17.31
C TYR A 48 -17.99 -0.59 -17.62
N LYS A 49 -18.72 -0.18 -16.57
CA LYS A 49 -20.00 0.50 -16.68
C LYS A 49 -19.86 1.80 -17.47
N SER A 50 -18.84 2.58 -17.14
CA SER A 50 -18.53 3.85 -17.80
C SER A 50 -18.12 3.65 -19.26
N PHE A 51 -17.17 2.74 -19.53
CA PHE A 51 -16.59 2.57 -20.86
C PHE A 51 -17.51 1.87 -21.86
N PHE A 52 -18.21 0.82 -21.43
CA PHE A 52 -19.08 0.02 -22.30
C PHE A 52 -20.57 0.35 -22.12
N HIS A 53 -20.91 1.38 -21.33
CA HIS A 53 -22.28 1.79 -21.03
C HIS A 53 -23.19 0.64 -20.54
N LEU A 54 -22.63 -0.25 -19.72
CA LEU A 54 -23.33 -1.44 -19.25
C LEU A 54 -24.31 -1.15 -18.12
N SER A 55 -25.50 -1.73 -18.23
CA SER A 55 -26.46 -1.80 -17.12
C SER A 55 -26.00 -2.77 -16.02
N GLU A 56 -26.58 -2.61 -14.83
CA GLU A 56 -26.19 -3.35 -13.63
C GLU A 56 -26.41 -4.87 -13.77
N ASP A 57 -27.43 -5.30 -14.51
CA ASP A 57 -27.76 -6.72 -14.79
C ASP A 57 -26.68 -7.47 -15.57
N LYS A 58 -25.76 -6.74 -16.23
CA LYS A 58 -24.65 -7.36 -17.00
C LYS A 58 -23.53 -7.89 -16.13
N PHE A 59 -23.49 -7.50 -14.85
CA PHE A 59 -22.44 -7.88 -13.91
C PHE A 59 -22.87 -9.08 -13.05
N LYS A 60 -22.37 -10.27 -13.40
CA LYS A 60 -22.61 -11.51 -12.64
C LYS A 60 -21.51 -11.73 -11.59
N GLY A 61 -21.77 -12.59 -10.60
CA GLY A 61 -20.77 -13.00 -9.61
C GLY A 61 -21.24 -12.83 -8.17
N ASN A 62 -20.31 -12.93 -7.21
CA ASN A 62 -20.59 -12.85 -5.77
C ASN A 62 -20.12 -11.55 -5.12
N TRP A 63 -19.95 -10.49 -5.92
CA TRP A 63 -19.41 -9.20 -5.48
C TRP A 63 -20.36 -8.39 -4.59
N ASN A 64 -21.67 -8.68 -4.62
CA ASN A 64 -22.70 -8.03 -3.82
C ASN A 64 -22.92 -8.69 -2.44
N LYS A 65 -22.30 -9.85 -2.18
CA LYS A 65 -22.40 -10.58 -0.91
C LYS A 65 -21.44 -9.95 0.12
N SER A 66 -21.77 -8.74 0.55
CA SER A 66 -20.95 -7.86 1.42
C SER A 66 -20.85 -8.33 2.87
N GLU A 67 -21.60 -9.35 3.28
CA GLU A 67 -21.77 -9.73 4.69
C GLU A 67 -20.56 -10.42 5.35
N PHE A 68 -19.46 -10.65 4.64
CA PHE A 68 -18.32 -11.38 5.22
C PHE A 68 -16.99 -10.73 4.86
N GLU A 69 -16.38 -10.08 5.86
CA GLU A 69 -14.97 -9.66 5.81
C GLU A 69 -14.10 -10.86 5.38
N ASN A 70 -13.25 -10.66 4.37
CA ASN A 70 -12.29 -11.63 3.80
C ASN A 70 -12.81 -12.64 2.76
N LYS A 71 -14.06 -12.57 2.29
CA LYS A 71 -14.46 -13.38 1.13
C LYS A 71 -13.83 -12.86 -0.16
N ILE A 72 -13.44 -13.81 -1.01
CA ILE A 72 -13.00 -13.53 -2.38
C ILE A 72 -14.24 -13.13 -3.19
N MET A 73 -14.24 -11.91 -3.70
CA MET A 73 -15.30 -11.36 -4.55
C MET A 73 -14.91 -11.51 -6.01
N THR A 74 -15.89 -11.85 -6.84
CA THR A 74 -15.73 -12.03 -8.27
C THR A 74 -16.78 -11.24 -9.02
N ILE A 75 -16.35 -10.50 -10.04
CA ILE A 75 -17.20 -9.94 -11.08
C ILE A 75 -16.94 -10.69 -12.37
N LYS A 76 -18.02 -11.04 -13.09
CA LYS A 76 -18.00 -11.67 -14.41
C LYS A 76 -18.88 -10.89 -15.38
N ILE A 77 -18.38 -10.70 -16.58
CA ILE A 77 -19.08 -10.03 -17.68
C ILE A 77 -19.13 -11.01 -18.85
N HIS A 78 -20.34 -11.41 -19.22
CA HIS A 78 -20.60 -12.40 -20.25
C HIS A 78 -20.99 -11.69 -21.55
N SER A 79 -20.00 -11.30 -22.34
CA SER A 79 -20.20 -10.66 -23.65
C SER A 79 -19.08 -11.03 -24.60
N LYS A 80 -19.42 -11.75 -25.68
CA LYS A 80 -18.47 -12.13 -26.73
C LYS A 80 -17.94 -10.88 -27.46
N GLU A 81 -18.79 -9.88 -27.70
CA GLU A 81 -18.41 -8.62 -28.35
C GLU A 81 -17.35 -7.87 -27.54
N ILE A 82 -17.60 -7.65 -26.24
CA ILE A 82 -16.66 -6.94 -25.35
C ILE A 82 -15.35 -7.71 -25.22
N VAL A 83 -15.43 -9.03 -25.06
CA VAL A 83 -14.23 -9.87 -24.95
C VAL A 83 -13.41 -9.82 -26.24
N ASN A 84 -14.03 -9.94 -27.40
CA ASN A 84 -13.34 -9.81 -28.68
C ASN A 84 -12.70 -8.43 -28.85
N PHE A 85 -13.43 -7.37 -28.48
CA PHE A 85 -12.88 -6.01 -28.46
C PHE A 85 -11.61 -5.92 -27.62
N LEU A 86 -11.63 -6.44 -26.39
CA LEU A 86 -10.48 -6.42 -25.49
C LEU A 86 -9.30 -7.26 -26.02
N LEU A 87 -9.59 -8.42 -26.63
CA LEU A 87 -8.58 -9.32 -27.19
C LEU A 87 -7.86 -8.73 -28.42
N ASN A 88 -8.45 -7.75 -29.10
CA ASN A 88 -7.78 -7.02 -30.18
C ASN A 88 -6.57 -6.20 -29.69
N PHE A 89 -6.49 -5.89 -28.40
CA PHE A 89 -5.42 -5.07 -27.83
C PHE A 89 -4.37 -5.90 -27.09
N SER A 90 -4.78 -6.99 -26.44
CA SER A 90 -3.86 -7.82 -25.68
C SER A 90 -4.44 -9.20 -25.40
N LYS A 91 -3.53 -10.17 -25.26
CA LYS A 91 -3.82 -11.44 -24.60
C LYS A 91 -3.75 -11.23 -23.09
N PHE A 92 -4.73 -11.75 -22.38
CA PHE A 92 -4.81 -11.57 -20.93
C PHE A 92 -4.17 -12.72 -20.17
N LYS A 93 -3.75 -12.41 -18.95
CA LYS A 93 -3.11 -13.35 -18.04
C LYS A 93 -4.08 -14.48 -17.72
N HIS A 94 -3.80 -15.65 -18.27
CA HIS A 94 -4.30 -16.90 -17.75
C HIS A 94 -3.32 -17.48 -16.75
N ASN A 95 -3.83 -18.31 -15.84
CA ASN A 95 -2.98 -19.12 -15.00
C ASN A 95 -1.96 -19.87 -15.88
N PRO A 96 -0.68 -19.93 -15.47
CA PRO A 96 0.31 -20.63 -16.25
C PRO A 96 -0.10 -22.09 -16.41
N THR A 97 0.11 -22.65 -17.60
CA THR A 97 0.05 -24.09 -17.77
C THR A 97 1.32 -24.69 -17.16
N ARG A 98 1.21 -25.90 -16.60
CA ARG A 98 2.37 -26.63 -16.09
C ARG A 98 2.72 -27.71 -17.10
N ASN A 99 3.94 -27.66 -17.62
CA ASN A 99 4.50 -28.74 -18.44
C ASN A 99 5.76 -29.24 -17.74
N LYS A 100 5.77 -30.50 -17.29
CA LYS A 100 6.89 -31.13 -16.54
C LYS A 100 7.42 -30.27 -15.38
N GLY A 101 6.51 -29.65 -14.63
CA GLY A 101 6.85 -28.77 -13.49
C GLY A 101 7.28 -27.34 -13.87
N ILE A 102 7.50 -27.04 -15.15
CA ILE A 102 7.81 -25.69 -15.64
C ILE A 102 6.49 -24.93 -15.85
N LYS A 103 6.40 -23.73 -15.27
CA LYS A 103 5.27 -22.80 -15.51
C LYS A 103 5.46 -22.12 -16.86
N ILE A 104 4.53 -22.34 -17.78
CA ILE A 104 4.47 -21.66 -19.06
C ILE A 104 3.36 -20.62 -18.99
N TYR A 105 3.73 -19.35 -19.13
CA TYR A 105 2.77 -18.25 -19.15
C TYR A 105 2.34 -17.95 -20.59
N PRO A 106 1.07 -17.59 -20.82
CA PRO A 106 0.67 -17.01 -22.10
C PRO A 106 1.42 -15.69 -22.31
N VAL A 107 1.82 -15.42 -23.56
CA VAL A 107 2.38 -14.13 -23.95
C VAL A 107 1.30 -13.08 -23.76
N ALA A 108 1.46 -12.20 -22.77
CA ALA A 108 0.51 -11.15 -22.41
C ALA A 108 1.27 -9.82 -22.37
N HIS A 109 0.72 -8.80 -23.02
CA HIS A 109 1.35 -7.50 -23.19
C HIS A 109 0.52 -6.38 -22.58
N ILE A 110 1.17 -5.30 -22.16
CA ILE A 110 0.46 -4.04 -21.91
C ILE A 110 0.06 -3.47 -23.28
N PRO A 111 -1.22 -3.14 -23.53
CA PRO A 111 -1.66 -2.60 -24.82
C PRO A 111 -0.82 -1.40 -25.27
N GLU A 112 -0.50 -1.33 -26.56
CA GLU A 112 0.30 -0.24 -27.13
C GLU A 112 -0.33 1.13 -26.89
N MET A 113 -1.65 1.24 -26.91
CA MET A 113 -2.36 2.48 -26.59
C MET A 113 -2.03 3.03 -25.19
N ILE A 114 -1.71 2.15 -24.23
CA ILE A 114 -1.30 2.54 -22.89
C ILE A 114 0.21 2.84 -22.88
N PHE A 115 1.00 1.99 -23.54
CA PHE A 115 2.45 2.11 -23.57
C PHE A 115 2.94 3.37 -24.30
N ASN A 116 2.28 3.74 -25.38
CA ASN A 116 2.53 4.95 -26.18
C ASN A 116 1.64 6.12 -25.75
N GLY A 117 0.68 5.89 -24.85
CA GLY A 117 -0.21 6.91 -24.32
C GLY A 117 0.50 7.99 -23.51
N ASN A 118 -0.22 9.07 -23.25
CA ASN A 118 0.30 10.15 -22.40
C ASN A 118 0.58 9.69 -20.95
N LYS A 119 1.35 10.50 -20.23
CA LYS A 119 1.76 10.23 -18.84
C LYS A 119 0.58 9.90 -17.92
N LYS A 120 -0.55 10.59 -18.09
CA LYS A 120 -1.77 10.41 -17.27
C LYS A 120 -2.36 9.02 -17.46
N LEU A 121 -2.46 8.55 -18.71
CA LEU A 121 -2.99 7.22 -19.04
C LEU A 121 -2.13 6.11 -18.45
N LYS A 122 -0.81 6.25 -18.56
CA LYS A 122 0.16 5.32 -17.96
C LYS A 122 0.02 5.22 -16.45
N TYR A 123 -0.18 6.36 -15.76
CA TYR A 123 -0.42 6.35 -14.32
C TYR A 123 -1.75 5.73 -13.93
N VAL A 124 -2.81 5.92 -14.71
CA VAL A 124 -4.10 5.25 -14.46
C VAL A 124 -3.93 3.73 -14.52
N PHE A 125 -3.25 3.22 -15.55
CA PHE A 125 -2.92 1.80 -15.67
C PHE A 125 -2.11 1.32 -14.45
N LEU A 126 -0.99 1.99 -14.15
CA LEU A 126 -0.11 1.60 -13.04
C LEU A 126 -0.80 1.65 -11.68
N LYS A 127 -1.68 2.64 -11.45
CA LYS A 127 -2.42 2.78 -10.19
C LYS A 127 -3.31 1.57 -9.96
N MET A 128 -4.08 1.15 -10.96
CA MET A 128 -4.92 -0.05 -10.84
C MET A 128 -4.06 -1.31 -10.71
N TYR A 129 -3.02 -1.47 -11.55
CA TYR A 129 -2.15 -2.65 -11.52
C TYR A 129 -1.44 -2.80 -10.16
N ALA A 130 -0.86 -1.72 -9.64
CA ALA A 130 -0.21 -1.69 -8.33
C ALA A 130 -1.19 -1.98 -7.19
N SER A 131 -2.46 -1.64 -7.36
CA SER A 131 -3.46 -1.88 -6.32
C SER A 131 -3.88 -3.34 -6.27
N CYS A 132 -3.89 -4.03 -7.41
CA CYS A 132 -4.09 -5.47 -7.47
C CYS A 132 -2.84 -6.24 -7.00
N ASP A 133 -1.79 -6.22 -7.83
CA ASP A 133 -0.59 -7.07 -7.70
C ASP A 133 0.61 -6.35 -7.06
N GLY A 134 0.43 -5.10 -6.64
CA GLY A 134 1.48 -4.33 -5.97
C GLY A 134 1.39 -4.32 -4.45
N CYS A 135 2.54 -4.11 -3.81
CA CYS A 135 2.63 -3.97 -2.36
C CYS A 135 3.71 -2.97 -1.93
N ILE A 136 3.62 -2.54 -0.68
CA ILE A 136 4.64 -1.73 -0.03
C ILE A 136 5.39 -2.63 0.94
N GLU A 137 6.65 -2.92 0.65
CA GLU A 137 7.52 -3.66 1.57
C GLU A 137 8.13 -2.65 2.53
N VAL A 138 7.93 -2.82 3.85
CA VAL A 138 8.61 -2.02 4.88
C VAL A 138 9.35 -2.98 5.80
N SER A 139 10.69 -2.90 5.80
CA SER A 139 11.55 -3.79 6.58
C SER A 139 12.40 -3.02 7.57
N ILE A 140 12.34 -3.44 8.83
CA ILE A 140 13.22 -2.97 9.90
C ILE A 140 14.48 -3.83 9.87
N ARG A 141 15.63 -3.23 9.52
CA ARG A 141 16.94 -3.89 9.47
C ARG A 141 17.87 -3.36 10.55
N TYR A 142 18.87 -4.17 10.92
CA TYR A 142 19.97 -3.75 11.78
C TYR A 142 21.29 -4.06 11.04
N PRO A 143 21.82 -3.14 10.23
CA PRO A 143 23.08 -3.35 9.55
C PRO A 143 24.21 -3.46 10.58
N ARG A 144 24.98 -4.56 10.53
CA ARG A 144 26.08 -4.82 11.48
C ARG A 144 27.12 -3.70 11.48
N SER A 145 27.45 -3.18 10.30
CA SER A 145 28.40 -2.07 10.11
C SER A 145 27.94 -0.77 10.79
N ALA A 146 26.65 -0.46 10.70
CA ALA A 146 26.11 0.79 11.22
C ALA A 146 25.72 0.73 12.71
N LYS A 147 25.68 -0.48 13.29
CA LYS A 147 25.24 -0.76 14.69
C LYS A 147 23.99 0.04 15.08
N LYS A 148 23.03 0.16 14.16
CA LYS A 148 21.77 0.89 14.36
C LYS A 148 20.64 0.25 13.58
N TYR A 149 19.41 0.35 14.08
CA TYR A 149 18.24 0.02 13.30
C TYR A 149 18.00 1.07 12.21
N ASP A 150 17.47 0.61 11.08
CA ASP A 150 17.09 1.43 9.94
C ASP A 150 15.82 0.86 9.29
N VAL A 151 15.06 1.70 8.58
CA VAL A 151 13.93 1.26 7.76
C VAL A 151 14.33 1.31 6.31
N ILE A 152 14.15 0.19 5.62
CA ILE A 152 14.10 0.18 4.16
C ILE A 152 12.68 -0.04 3.71
N GLY A 153 12.34 0.46 2.55
CA GLY A 153 11.12 0.03 1.90
C GLY A 153 11.17 0.15 0.40
N ASN A 154 10.26 -0.60 -0.22
CA ASN A 154 10.14 -0.73 -1.66
C ASN A 154 8.66 -0.60 -2.05
N VAL A 155 8.40 -0.06 -3.22
CA VAL A 155 7.14 -0.31 -3.94
C VAL A 155 7.39 -1.47 -4.90
N VAL A 156 6.60 -2.53 -4.79
CA VAL A 156 6.77 -3.77 -5.54
C VAL A 156 5.55 -4.01 -6.40
N PHE A 157 5.78 -4.51 -7.62
CA PHE A 157 4.77 -4.98 -8.56
C PHE A 157 5.04 -6.46 -8.79
N ALA A 158 4.22 -7.34 -8.24
CA ALA A 158 4.34 -8.78 -8.46
C ALA A 158 3.91 -9.12 -9.89
N CYS A 159 4.75 -9.87 -10.60
CA CYS A 159 4.44 -10.35 -11.95
C CYS A 159 5.40 -11.49 -12.32
N GLU A 160 4.92 -12.73 -12.28
CA GLU A 160 5.72 -13.90 -12.71
C GLU A 160 5.64 -14.13 -14.24
N ASN A 161 4.71 -13.47 -14.95
CA ASN A 161 4.63 -13.54 -16.41
C ASN A 161 5.82 -12.76 -17.00
N PRO A 162 6.79 -13.39 -17.69
CA PRO A 162 8.02 -12.73 -18.11
C PRO A 162 7.81 -11.55 -19.07
N THR A 163 6.85 -11.70 -19.99
CA THR A 163 6.51 -10.67 -20.98
C THR A 163 5.91 -9.45 -20.30
N LEU A 164 4.86 -9.64 -19.48
CA LEU A 164 4.21 -8.56 -18.76
C LEU A 164 5.15 -7.91 -17.74
N ASN A 165 6.04 -8.69 -17.12
CA ASN A 165 7.06 -8.20 -16.21
C ASN A 165 8.07 -7.27 -16.93
N LEU A 166 8.49 -7.62 -18.15
CA LEU A 166 9.31 -6.74 -19.00
C LEU A 166 8.54 -5.46 -19.37
N ASP A 167 7.28 -5.57 -19.78
CA ASP A 167 6.47 -4.42 -20.15
C ASP A 167 6.27 -3.45 -18.97
N LEU A 168 6.01 -3.97 -17.77
CA LEU A 168 5.92 -3.16 -16.54
C LEU A 168 7.22 -2.42 -16.23
N PHE A 169 8.36 -3.09 -16.39
CA PHE A 169 9.67 -2.48 -16.21
C PHE A 169 9.89 -1.33 -17.21
N ASN A 170 9.58 -1.57 -18.49
CA ASN A 170 9.72 -0.57 -19.54
C ASN A 170 8.72 0.59 -19.38
N LEU A 171 7.49 0.31 -18.95
CA LEU A 171 6.48 1.33 -18.67
C LEU A 171 6.94 2.27 -17.54
N LEU A 172 7.46 1.72 -16.44
CA LEU A 172 8.04 2.51 -15.35
C LEU A 172 9.26 3.31 -15.80
N LYS A 173 10.14 2.73 -16.64
CA LYS A 173 11.27 3.47 -17.25
C LYS A 173 10.79 4.65 -18.10
N SER A 174 9.75 4.47 -18.91
CA SER A 174 9.16 5.53 -19.74
C SER A 174 8.59 6.70 -18.92
N LEU A 175 8.26 6.44 -17.64
CA LEU A 175 7.82 7.44 -16.68
C LEU A 175 8.98 8.04 -15.86
N ALA A 176 10.22 7.83 -16.28
CA ALA A 176 11.44 8.28 -15.61
C ALA A 176 11.54 7.79 -14.15
N TYR A 177 11.16 6.53 -13.90
CA TYR A 177 11.58 5.80 -12.69
C TYR A 177 12.88 5.03 -12.96
N THR A 178 13.57 4.60 -11.89
CA THR A 178 14.68 3.66 -11.98
C THR A 178 14.30 2.29 -11.38
N PRO A 179 13.38 1.54 -12.01
CA PRO A 179 12.97 0.24 -11.50
C PRO A 179 14.12 -0.77 -11.52
N ILE A 180 14.05 -1.74 -10.61
CA ILE A 180 14.85 -2.97 -10.63
C ILE A 180 13.90 -4.12 -10.97
N ARG A 181 14.33 -5.02 -11.85
CA ARG A 181 13.54 -6.18 -12.30
C ARG A 181 14.20 -7.47 -11.87
N ASP A 182 13.40 -8.41 -11.41
CA ASP A 182 13.75 -9.83 -11.31
C ASP A 182 12.60 -10.68 -11.91
N VAL A 183 12.79 -12.01 -11.95
CA VAL A 183 11.86 -12.95 -12.60
C VAL A 183 10.43 -12.88 -12.05
N LYS A 184 10.26 -12.44 -10.80
CA LYS A 184 8.95 -12.46 -10.12
C LYS A 184 8.34 -11.08 -9.91
N ARG A 185 9.13 -10.01 -10.06
CA ARG A 185 8.68 -8.65 -9.69
C ARG A 185 9.50 -7.53 -10.33
N VAL A 186 8.86 -6.38 -10.39
CA VAL A 186 9.49 -5.08 -10.63
C VAL A 186 9.42 -4.26 -9.35
N ARG A 187 10.49 -3.54 -8.99
CA ARG A 187 10.61 -2.82 -7.72
C ARG A 187 11.14 -1.40 -7.88
N LEU A 188 10.56 -0.47 -7.13
CA LEU A 188 11.11 0.86 -6.89
C LEU A 188 11.80 0.86 -5.52
N THR A 189 13.11 1.03 -5.52
CA THR A 189 13.95 0.99 -4.29
C THR A 189 14.56 2.35 -3.96
N ARG A 190 14.67 3.25 -4.93
CA ARG A 190 15.23 4.60 -4.74
C ARG A 190 14.22 5.48 -4.02
N ILE A 191 14.68 6.21 -2.99
CA ILE A 191 13.84 7.13 -2.21
C ILE A 191 13.10 8.13 -3.12
N LYS A 192 13.79 8.71 -4.10
CA LYS A 192 13.19 9.65 -5.07
C LYS A 192 12.05 9.03 -5.88
N ASP A 193 12.18 7.76 -6.27
CA ASP A 193 11.18 7.06 -7.08
C ASP A 193 9.96 6.69 -6.23
N ILE A 194 10.15 6.32 -4.96
CA ILE A 194 9.07 6.02 -4.02
C ILE A 194 8.27 7.30 -3.71
N ILE A 195 8.96 8.43 -3.49
CA ILE A 195 8.31 9.74 -3.30
C ILE A 195 7.53 10.13 -4.56
N LYS A 196 8.13 9.97 -5.73
CA LYS A 196 7.48 10.25 -7.01
C LYS A 196 6.24 9.38 -7.21
N PHE A 197 6.32 8.09 -6.87
CA PHE A 197 5.19 7.18 -6.96
C PHE A 197 4.03 7.60 -6.05
N GLU A 198 4.31 8.04 -4.82
CA GLU A 198 3.29 8.56 -3.91
C GLU A 198 2.60 9.82 -4.43
N ASN A 199 3.37 10.77 -4.97
CA ASN A 199 2.84 12.02 -5.48
C ASN A 199 2.06 11.87 -6.80
N GLU A 200 2.54 11.04 -7.72
CA GLU A 200 2.06 11.02 -9.10
C GLU A 200 1.14 9.83 -9.44
N CYS A 201 1.19 8.74 -8.67
CA CYS A 201 0.45 7.51 -8.98
C CYS A 201 -0.39 7.00 -7.80
N GLY A 202 0.28 6.61 -6.70
CA GLY A 202 -0.32 5.96 -5.55
C GLY A 202 -1.04 4.65 -5.90
N PHE A 203 -1.96 4.26 -5.01
CA PHE A 203 -2.89 3.14 -5.15
C PHE A 203 -4.32 3.66 -5.28
N ILE A 204 -5.25 2.81 -5.72
CA ILE A 204 -6.69 3.06 -5.62
C ILE A 204 -7.03 3.39 -4.17
N GLU A 205 -7.79 4.47 -3.99
CA GLU A 205 -8.19 4.96 -2.67
C GLU A 205 -9.00 3.90 -1.91
N GLY A 206 -8.77 3.79 -0.60
CA GLY A 206 -9.44 2.79 0.23
C GLY A 206 -8.92 1.36 0.07
N CYS A 207 -8.08 1.07 -0.94
CA CYS A 207 -7.51 -0.27 -1.12
C CYS A 207 -6.60 -0.67 0.05
N LYS A 208 -6.83 -1.87 0.58
CA LYS A 208 -6.21 -2.39 1.81
C LYS A 208 -5.19 -3.48 1.56
N ILE A 209 -4.33 -3.70 2.55
CA ILE A 209 -3.39 -4.80 2.60
C ILE A 209 -4.10 -6.03 3.16
N PHE A 210 -4.25 -7.05 2.33
CA PHE A 210 -4.71 -8.37 2.77
C PHE A 210 -3.53 -9.22 3.25
N LYS A 211 -3.82 -10.17 4.15
CA LYS A 211 -2.80 -10.99 4.82
C LYS A 211 -2.03 -11.83 3.80
N SER A 212 -0.86 -11.34 3.40
CA SER A 212 0.23 -12.09 2.80
C SER A 212 1.37 -12.19 3.82
N GLY A 213 2.19 -13.23 3.77
CA GLY A 213 3.24 -13.48 4.78
C GLY A 213 4.16 -12.28 5.05
N HIS A 214 4.34 -11.39 4.08
CA HIS A 214 5.21 -10.21 4.16
C HIS A 214 4.53 -8.92 4.68
N GLY A 215 3.20 -8.90 4.82
CA GLY A 215 2.40 -7.71 5.18
C GLY A 215 1.68 -7.80 6.53
N ALA A 216 1.93 -8.85 7.32
CA ALA A 216 1.13 -9.17 8.52
C ALA A 216 1.01 -8.01 9.54
N HIS A 217 1.99 -7.11 9.60
CA HIS A 217 1.99 -5.97 10.53
C HIS A 217 1.07 -4.81 10.11
N PHE A 218 0.67 -4.76 8.85
CA PHE A 218 -0.20 -3.73 8.29
C PHE A 218 -1.47 -4.34 7.69
N TYR A 219 -1.88 -5.51 8.18
CA TYR A 219 -3.10 -6.16 7.71
C TYR A 219 -4.32 -5.25 7.93
N ASN A 220 -5.21 -5.20 6.93
CA ASN A 220 -6.41 -4.35 6.87
C ASN A 220 -6.10 -2.85 6.88
N GLU A 221 -4.84 -2.45 6.67
CA GLU A 221 -4.45 -1.05 6.51
C GLU A 221 -4.50 -0.62 5.05
N GLU A 222 -4.86 0.64 4.81
CA GLU A 222 -4.92 1.20 3.47
C GLU A 222 -3.52 1.40 2.87
N LYS A 223 -3.31 0.92 1.65
CA LYS A 223 -2.00 0.96 0.96
C LYS A 223 -1.45 2.39 0.87
N ASN A 224 -2.28 3.38 0.51
CA ASN A 224 -1.84 4.78 0.43
C ASN A 224 -1.34 5.33 1.77
N LYS A 225 -1.94 4.93 2.90
CA LYS A 225 -1.50 5.34 4.24
C LYS A 225 -0.15 4.73 4.60
N ILE A 226 0.07 3.47 4.23
CA ILE A 226 1.36 2.79 4.40
C ILE A 226 2.44 3.40 3.50
N LEU A 227 2.10 3.76 2.26
CA LEU A 227 3.02 4.45 1.35
C LEU A 227 3.45 5.81 1.91
N LYS A 228 2.51 6.59 2.44
CA LYS A 228 2.78 7.87 3.11
C LYS A 228 3.67 7.70 4.35
N LEU A 229 3.43 6.66 5.14
CA LEU A 229 4.29 6.28 6.26
C LEU A 229 5.72 5.99 5.79
N LEU A 230 5.87 5.17 4.74
CA LEU A 230 7.18 4.84 4.18
C LEU A 230 7.92 6.09 3.69
N VAL A 231 7.25 6.94 2.90
CA VAL A 231 7.83 8.21 2.40
C VAL A 231 8.31 9.08 3.56
N TYR A 232 7.52 9.19 4.62
CA TYR A 232 7.91 9.93 5.82
C TYR A 232 9.16 9.33 6.49
N LEU A 233 9.20 8.01 6.68
CA LEU A 233 10.33 7.32 7.30
C LEU A 233 11.61 7.45 6.46
N LEU A 234 11.51 7.39 5.13
CA LEU A 234 12.66 7.56 4.24
C LEU A 234 13.22 8.99 4.27
N LYS A 235 12.37 9.99 4.52
CA LYS A 235 12.78 11.40 4.67
C LYS A 235 13.33 11.72 6.06
N ALA A 236 12.69 11.19 7.10
CA ALA A 236 12.95 11.58 8.49
C ALA A 236 13.85 10.60 9.27
N GLY A 237 13.96 9.35 8.81
CA GLY A 237 14.64 8.26 9.50
C GLY A 237 13.90 7.74 10.74
N ILE A 238 14.51 6.76 11.42
CA ILE A 238 14.08 6.30 12.74
C ILE A 238 14.67 7.23 13.82
N PRO A 239 13.92 7.61 14.86
CA PRO A 239 14.46 8.34 16.01
C PRO A 239 15.72 7.69 16.60
N LYS A 240 16.77 8.49 16.90
CA LYS A 240 18.07 8.00 17.37
C LYS A 240 17.98 7.11 18.63
N ASN A 241 17.02 7.41 19.51
CA ASN A 241 16.76 6.66 20.74
C ASN A 241 16.15 5.26 20.49
N LEU A 242 15.53 5.05 19.33
CA LEU A 242 15.04 3.76 18.86
C LEU A 242 16.03 3.09 17.89
N SER A 243 16.87 3.87 17.22
CA SER A 243 17.82 3.35 16.23
C SER A 243 19.15 2.88 16.84
N LYS A 244 19.72 3.62 17.81
CA LYS A 244 21.02 3.32 18.45
C LYS A 244 20.84 2.48 19.72
N VAL A 245 20.20 1.33 19.58
CA VAL A 245 20.02 0.35 20.65
C VAL A 245 20.53 -0.99 20.17
N PHE A 246 20.99 -1.84 21.11
CA PHE A 246 21.51 -3.17 20.77
C PHE A 246 20.50 -3.98 19.96
N ARG A 247 21.00 -4.86 19.11
CA ARG A 247 20.15 -5.78 18.35
C ARG A 247 19.42 -6.70 19.34
N SER A 248 18.12 -6.48 19.52
CA SER A 248 17.26 -7.34 20.34
C SER A 248 15.86 -7.44 19.74
N HIS A 249 15.14 -8.50 20.10
CA HIS A 249 13.75 -8.68 19.68
C HIS A 249 12.86 -7.55 20.23
N ASP A 250 13.07 -7.15 21.47
CA ASP A 250 12.33 -6.06 22.13
C ASP A 250 12.49 -4.72 21.43
N ASN A 251 13.71 -4.37 21.02
CA ASN A 251 13.98 -3.13 20.31
C ASN A 251 13.31 -3.11 18.93
N LYS A 252 13.32 -4.25 18.22
CA LYS A 252 12.56 -4.40 16.97
C LYS A 252 11.06 -4.21 17.20
N ASN A 253 10.51 -4.73 18.31
CA ASN A 253 9.11 -4.56 18.67
C ASN A 253 8.77 -3.12 19.08
N GLN A 254 9.67 -2.40 19.75
CA GLN A 254 9.50 -0.97 20.03
C GLN A 254 9.43 -0.15 18.74
N ILE A 255 10.28 -0.44 17.76
CA ILE A 255 10.21 0.22 16.44
C ILE A 255 8.87 -0.11 15.77
N LYS A 256 8.41 -1.36 15.78
CA LYS A 256 7.08 -1.71 15.24
C LYS A 256 5.95 -0.92 15.89
N LYS A 257 5.94 -0.81 17.22
CA LYS A 257 4.95 0.00 17.95
C LYS A 257 5.02 1.48 17.56
N TYR A 258 6.22 2.01 17.31
CA TYR A 258 6.42 3.37 16.81
C TYR A 258 5.87 3.55 15.40
N LEU A 259 6.06 2.58 14.50
CA LEU A 259 5.48 2.61 13.14
C LEU A 259 3.94 2.63 13.18
N ILE A 260 3.34 1.81 14.06
CA ILE A 260 1.88 1.78 14.26
C ILE A 260 1.39 3.13 14.78
N PHE A 261 2.10 3.74 15.74
CA PHE A 261 1.77 5.08 16.24
C PHE A 261 1.76 6.11 15.10
N LEU A 262 2.82 6.16 14.28
CA LEU A 262 2.87 7.10 13.15
C LEU A 262 1.73 6.86 12.14
N LEU A 263 1.39 5.60 11.88
CA LEU A 263 0.27 5.26 11.01
C LEU A 263 -1.06 5.76 11.56
N ASP A 264 -1.29 5.64 12.86
CA ASP A 264 -2.50 6.16 13.51
C ASP A 264 -2.59 7.69 13.41
N GLU A 265 -1.47 8.41 13.48
CA GLU A 265 -1.44 9.87 13.27
C GLU A 265 -1.78 10.24 11.80
N ILE A 266 -1.26 9.47 10.83
CA ILE A 266 -1.60 9.65 9.40
C ILE A 266 -3.10 9.49 9.16
N LYS A 267 -3.72 8.46 9.78
CA LYS A 267 -5.15 8.19 9.65
C LYS A 267 -6.03 9.34 10.14
N LYS A 268 -5.58 10.06 11.17
CA LYS A 268 -6.30 11.21 11.73
C LYS A 268 -6.14 12.48 10.89
N GLY A 269 -5.33 12.44 9.83
CA GLY A 269 -4.97 13.63 9.06
C GLY A 269 -4.04 14.58 9.82
N GLU A 270 -3.45 14.14 10.94
CA GLU A 270 -2.58 15.00 11.74
C GLU A 270 -1.24 15.21 11.02
N LYS A 271 -0.65 16.40 11.20
CA LYS A 271 0.70 16.67 10.70
C LYS A 271 1.67 15.76 11.45
N LEU A 272 2.32 14.86 10.71
CA LEU A 272 3.37 14.02 11.27
C LEU A 272 4.43 14.90 11.94
N PRO A 273 4.90 14.50 13.14
CA PRO A 273 5.82 15.32 13.92
C PRO A 273 7.06 15.63 13.07
N LYS A 274 7.45 16.90 12.95
CA LYS A 274 8.74 17.24 12.33
C LYS A 274 9.83 16.65 13.22
N ILE A 275 10.42 15.52 12.82
CA ILE A 275 11.54 14.90 13.51
C ILE A 275 12.80 15.76 13.23
N LYS A 276 12.86 16.96 13.82
CA LYS A 276 14.12 17.69 13.97
C LYS A 276 14.72 17.28 15.31
N PHE A 277 15.34 16.11 15.38
CA PHE A 277 16.13 15.79 16.56
C PHE A 277 17.50 16.49 16.48
N LYS A 278 17.53 17.74 16.95
CA LYS A 278 18.65 18.15 17.80
C LYS A 278 18.68 17.17 18.97
N GLN A 279 19.86 16.75 19.39
CA GLN A 279 20.08 15.83 20.49
C GLN A 279 19.77 16.50 21.84
N GLY A 280 18.67 17.24 21.94
CA GLY A 280 18.11 17.67 23.21
C GLY A 280 17.36 16.49 23.79
N LYS A 281 18.07 15.58 24.47
CA LYS A 281 17.40 14.84 25.54
C LYS A 281 16.91 15.92 26.48
N THR A 282 15.63 16.29 26.42
CA THR A 282 15.06 17.07 27.51
C THR A 282 15.07 16.12 28.69
N THR A 283 16.12 16.19 29.52
CA THR A 283 16.31 15.33 30.67
C THR A 283 15.13 15.58 31.58
N LEU A 284 14.35 14.54 31.85
CA LEU A 284 13.27 14.64 32.80
C LEU A 284 13.85 14.43 34.19
N ASN A 285 13.43 15.24 35.16
CA ASN A 285 13.71 14.98 36.56
C ASN A 285 12.84 13.80 37.05
N ILE A 286 13.06 13.34 38.28
CA ILE A 286 12.37 12.16 38.83
C ILE A 286 10.84 12.38 38.87
N GLU A 287 10.39 13.57 39.24
CA GLU A 287 8.96 13.89 39.35
C GLU A 287 8.27 13.92 37.98
N GLU A 288 8.91 14.52 36.98
CA GLU A 288 8.45 14.56 35.59
C GLU A 288 8.31 13.15 35.01
N LYS A 289 9.27 12.25 35.30
CA LYS A 289 9.21 10.83 34.92
C LYS A 289 8.04 10.12 35.59
N LYS A 290 7.92 10.23 36.92
CA LYS A 290 6.83 9.62 37.70
C LYS A 290 5.47 10.11 37.18
N TRP A 291 5.35 11.39 36.85
CA TRP A 291 4.11 11.95 36.31
C TRP A 291 3.77 11.44 34.93
N ILE A 292 4.74 11.33 34.02
CA ILE A 292 4.49 10.74 32.69
C ILE A 292 4.06 9.28 32.82
N LEU A 293 4.75 8.50 33.66
CA LEU A 293 4.46 7.08 33.88
C LEU A 293 3.10 6.85 34.56
N SER A 294 2.65 7.77 35.42
CA SER A 294 1.34 7.70 36.08
C SER A 294 0.16 8.00 35.16
N LYS A 295 0.40 8.62 33.99
CA LYS A 295 -0.67 8.76 32.99
C LYS A 295 -1.06 7.39 32.42
N LYS A 296 -2.30 7.26 31.99
CA LYS A 296 -2.82 6.06 31.31
C LYS A 296 -3.07 6.40 29.83
N LEU A 297 -2.03 6.47 28.99
CA LEU A 297 -2.12 6.53 27.53
C LEU A 297 -2.62 5.23 26.88
N PHE A 298 -2.49 4.06 27.52
CA PHE A 298 -2.95 2.77 26.98
C PHE A 298 -3.59 1.89 28.06
N ARG A 299 -4.92 1.70 27.99
CA ARG A 299 -5.55 0.44 28.35
C ARG A 299 -6.32 -0.05 27.13
N LYS A 300 -5.95 -1.21 26.60
CA LYS A 300 -6.88 -2.04 25.83
C LYS A 300 -7.82 -2.61 26.89
N ASN A 301 -9.05 -2.13 26.96
CA ASN A 301 -10.05 -2.82 27.76
C ASN A 301 -10.44 -4.07 26.96
N ILE A 302 -9.87 -5.23 27.33
CA ILE A 302 -10.01 -6.48 26.57
C ILE A 302 -11.49 -6.89 26.43
N LYS A 303 -12.35 -6.41 27.34
CA LYS A 303 -13.78 -6.74 27.38
C LYS A 303 -14.71 -5.78 26.60
N SER A 304 -14.32 -4.56 26.24
CA SER A 304 -15.30 -3.56 25.75
C SER A 304 -15.03 -2.91 24.40
N ASN A 305 -13.97 -3.29 23.68
CA ASN A 305 -13.60 -2.82 22.33
C ASN A 305 -13.58 -1.29 22.06
N LYS A 306 -13.85 -0.43 23.06
CA LYS A 306 -13.76 1.03 22.97
C LYS A 306 -12.38 1.52 23.41
N LYS A 307 -11.68 2.23 22.52
CA LYS A 307 -10.38 2.89 22.80
C LYS A 307 -10.62 4.34 23.24
N TYR A 308 -10.44 4.64 24.52
CA TYR A 308 -10.23 6.03 24.94
C TYR A 308 -8.73 6.30 25.02
N ILE A 309 -8.21 6.95 23.99
CA ILE A 309 -6.83 7.44 23.94
C ILE A 309 -6.86 8.89 24.38
N LEU A 310 -6.13 9.25 25.44
CA LEU A 310 -5.72 10.65 25.61
C LEU A 310 -4.67 10.92 24.52
N PRO A 311 -4.94 11.78 23.53
CA PRO A 311 -3.96 12.06 22.49
C PRO A 311 -2.65 12.52 23.12
N ALA A 312 -1.52 12.07 22.58
CA ALA A 312 -0.22 12.45 23.11
C ALA A 312 -0.06 13.99 23.13
N THR A 313 -0.73 14.70 22.22
CA THR A 313 -0.90 16.15 22.19
C THR A 313 -1.60 16.74 23.44
N LYS A 314 -2.62 16.07 23.99
CA LYS A 314 -3.24 16.48 25.27
C LYS A 314 -2.28 16.27 26.45
N ILE A 315 -1.52 15.18 26.44
CA ILE A 315 -0.50 14.94 27.48
C ILE A 315 0.62 15.97 27.41
N LEU A 316 1.07 16.33 26.20
CA LEU A 316 2.02 17.42 26.00
C LEU A 316 1.50 18.74 26.57
N LYS A 317 0.23 19.08 26.30
CA LYS A 317 -0.40 20.30 26.85
C LYS A 317 -0.44 20.27 28.37
N HIS A 318 -0.81 19.14 28.97
CA HIS A 318 -0.86 18.99 30.43
C HIS A 318 0.54 18.99 31.07
N PHE A 319 1.51 18.35 30.42
CA PHE A 319 2.90 18.34 30.87
C PHE A 319 3.47 19.76 30.86
N LYS A 320 3.27 20.50 29.75
CA LYS A 320 3.66 21.90 29.63
C LYS A 320 2.98 22.77 30.70
N LYS A 321 1.68 22.57 30.96
CA LYS A 321 0.97 23.33 31.98
C LYS A 321 1.52 23.07 33.39
N LYS A 322 1.77 21.80 33.74
CA LYS A 322 2.24 21.41 35.08
C LYS A 322 3.70 21.80 35.33
N PHE A 323 4.61 21.43 34.43
CA PHE A 323 6.05 21.57 34.66
C PHE A 323 6.66 22.80 33.98
N LYS A 324 5.83 23.63 33.31
CA LYS A 324 6.25 24.80 32.53
C LYS A 324 7.35 24.48 31.50
N LYS A 325 7.41 23.23 31.05
CA LYS A 325 8.48 22.67 30.23
C LYS A 325 7.91 22.10 28.94
N ASN A 326 8.49 22.49 27.81
CA ASN A 326 8.17 21.91 26.52
C ASN A 326 8.97 20.61 26.36
N ILE A 327 8.26 19.52 26.09
CA ILE A 327 8.87 18.24 25.69
C ILE A 327 8.27 17.82 24.35
N ASP A 328 8.93 16.91 23.65
CA ASP A 328 8.38 16.35 22.41
C ASP A 328 7.57 15.07 22.68
N VAL A 329 6.71 14.70 21.72
CA VAL A 329 5.83 13.52 21.82
C VAL A 329 6.64 12.23 21.99
N THR A 330 7.84 12.21 21.42
CA THR A 330 8.81 11.12 21.45
C THR A 330 9.46 10.94 22.81
N THR A 331 9.58 11.99 23.62
CA THR A 331 10.08 11.96 25.00
C THR A 331 9.07 11.22 25.87
N ILE A 332 7.77 11.56 25.73
CA ILE A 332 6.69 10.83 26.41
C ILE A 332 6.74 9.35 26.03
N TYR A 333 6.82 9.06 24.72
CA TYR A 333 6.86 7.68 24.22
C TYR A 333 8.06 6.89 24.77
N TRP A 334 9.26 7.50 24.76
CA TRP A 334 10.48 6.85 25.23
C TRP A 334 10.41 6.44 26.70
N TYR A 335 9.99 7.35 27.58
CA TYR A 335 9.87 7.04 29.01
C TYR A 335 8.82 5.95 29.26
N TRP A 336 7.69 6.01 28.53
CA TRP A 336 6.67 4.99 28.56
C TRP A 336 7.16 3.61 28.16
N THR A 337 7.86 3.50 27.03
CA THR A 337 8.33 2.21 26.52
C THR A 337 9.46 1.62 27.35
N ARG A 338 10.27 2.45 28.02
CA ARG A 338 11.48 2.01 28.70
C ARG A 338 11.29 1.68 30.18
N PHE A 339 10.39 2.37 30.88
CA PHE A 339 10.28 2.28 32.35
C PHE A 339 8.96 1.72 32.85
N ARG A 340 7.98 1.51 31.97
CA ARG A 340 6.73 0.81 32.31
C ARG A 340 6.91 -0.69 32.07
N LYS A 341 7.75 -1.33 32.89
CA LYS A 341 7.76 -2.79 33.05
C LYS A 341 6.62 -3.18 33.97
#